data_AF-A0A8T6ST33-F1
#
_entry.id   AF-A0A8T6ST33-F1
#
_cell.length_a   1.000
_cell.length_b   1.000
_cell.length_c   1.000
_cell.angle_alpha   90.00
_cell.angle_beta   90.00
_cell.angle_gamma   90.00
#
_symmetry.space_group_name_H-M   'P 1'
#
loop_
_entity.id
_entity.type
_entity.pdbx_description
1 polymer ?
#
loop_
_entity_poly.entity_id
_entity_poly.type
_entity_poly.pdbx_seq_one_letter_code
_entity_poly.pdbx_strand_id
1 'polypeptide(L)'
;MPRGSSGEWPVLVVGGGLAGVQAALDLAEAGVRVHLVEASPSIGGHMAQLDKTFPTNDCSMCILSPKLVEASRHSNITIHT
;
A
#
# COMPACT_ATOMS: atom_id res chain seq x y z
N MET A 1 15.56 15.00 17.13
CA MET A 1 14.20 14.53 16.79
C MET A 1 13.56 13.94 18.03
N PRO A 2 12.38 14.41 18.45
CA PRO A 2 11.73 13.96 19.68
C PRO A 2 11.27 12.51 19.53
N ARG A 3 11.58 11.68 20.53
CA ARG A 3 11.17 10.28 20.62
C ARG A 3 9.70 10.24 21.04
N GLY A 4 8.85 9.58 20.24
CA GLY A 4 7.47 9.29 20.63
C GLY A 4 7.45 8.46 21.92
N SER A 5 6.42 8.67 22.74
CA SER A 5 6.27 8.14 24.10
C SER A 5 6.11 6.61 24.19
N SER A 6 5.98 5.90 23.06
CA SER A 6 6.18 4.46 22.91
C SER A 6 7.22 4.26 21.80
N GLY A 7 8.21 3.37 21.99
CA GLY A 7 9.41 3.24 21.16
C GLY A 7 9.20 2.73 19.72
N GLU A 8 8.13 3.14 19.05
CA GLU A 8 7.68 2.66 17.74
C GLU A 8 7.66 3.83 16.76
N TRP A 9 8.61 3.80 15.83
CA TRP A 9 8.76 4.78 14.76
C TRP A 9 7.80 4.40 13.62
N PRO A 10 6.76 5.20 13.35
CA PRO A 10 5.88 4.93 12.22
C PRO A 10 6.64 5.17 10.91
N VAL A 11 6.38 4.32 9.91
CA VAL A 11 6.95 4.45 8.57
C VAL A 11 5.96 5.18 7.67
N LEU A 12 6.45 6.09 6.84
CA LEU A 12 5.67 6.79 5.83
C LEU A 12 6.02 6.24 4.45
N VAL A 13 5.02 5.74 3.74
CA VAL A 13 5.11 5.33 2.33
C VAL A 13 4.38 6.36 1.49
N VAL A 14 5.08 6.93 0.50
CA VAL A 14 4.53 7.93 -0.42
C VAL A 14 4.32 7.28 -1.78
N GLY A 15 3.08 7.31 -2.27
CA GLY A 15 2.62 6.69 -3.51
C GLY A 15 1.91 5.36 -3.27
N GLY A 16 0.60 5.33 -3.53
CA GLY A 16 -0.30 4.19 -3.43
C GLY A 16 -0.36 3.31 -4.68
N GLY A 17 0.71 3.25 -5.49
CA GLY A 17 0.83 2.27 -6.57
C GLY A 17 1.12 0.85 -6.05
N LEU A 18 1.21 -0.14 -6.95
CA LEU A 18 1.52 -1.54 -6.58
C LEU A 18 2.75 -1.66 -5.66
N ALA A 19 3.82 -0.93 -5.97
CA ALA A 19 5.06 -0.96 -5.19
C ALA A 19 4.88 -0.42 -3.77
N GLY A 20 4.18 0.71 -3.60
CA GLY A 20 3.95 1.31 -2.29
C GLY A 20 2.96 0.50 -1.44
N VAL A 21 1.92 -0.04 -2.07
CA VAL A 21 0.98 -0.95 -1.41
C VAL A 21 1.70 -2.21 -0.92
N GLN A 22 2.55 -2.82 -1.74
CA GLN A 22 3.32 -3.99 -1.30
C GLN A 22 4.28 -3.65 -0.16
N ALA A 23 5.03 -2.55 -0.28
CA ALA A 23 5.94 -2.11 0.78
C ALA A 23 5.19 -1.84 2.10
N ALA A 24 3.99 -1.26 2.02
CA ALA A 24 3.16 -1.02 3.20
C ALA A 24 2.66 -2.32 3.83
N LEU A 25 2.25 -3.31 3.02
CA LEU A 25 1.86 -4.63 3.49
C LEU A 25 3.01 -5.36 4.17
N ASP A 26 4.19 -5.43 3.54
CA ASP A 26 5.36 -6.13 4.09
C ASP A 26 5.78 -5.53 5.45
N LEU A 27 5.71 -4.20 5.58
CA LEU A 27 6.00 -3.50 6.84
C LEU A 27 4.91 -3.70 7.90
N ALA A 28 3.64 -3.75 7.48
CA ALA A 28 2.52 -3.97 8.37
C ALA A 28 2.49 -5.40 8.94
N GLU A 29 2.85 -6.39 8.13
CA GLU A 29 3.07 -7.78 8.54
C GLU A 29 4.25 -7.91 9.50
N ALA A 30 5.30 -7.11 9.33
CA ALA A 30 6.41 -7.00 10.26
C ALA A 30 6.03 -6.32 11.60
N GLY A 31 4.77 -5.89 11.76
CA GLY A 31 4.26 -5.26 12.98
C GLY A 31 4.58 -3.78 13.11
N VAL A 32 5.01 -3.12 12.03
CA VAL A 32 5.30 -1.69 12.00
C VAL A 32 4.05 -0.91 11.61
N ARG A 33 3.78 0.21 12.28
CA ARG A 33 2.71 1.13 11.87
C ARG A 33 3.13 1.90 10.62
N VAL A 34 2.33 1.80 9.56
CA VAL A 34 2.59 2.42 8.27
C VAL A 34 1.53 3.45 7.92
N HIS A 35 1.96 4.61 7.48
CA HIS A 35 1.12 5.61 6.85
C HIS A 35 1.34 5.55 5.34
N LEU A 36 0.32 5.21 4.57
CA LEU A 36 0.35 5.20 3.11
C LEU A 36 -0.31 6.47 2.61
N VAL A 37 0.45 7.34 1.94
CA VAL A 37 -0.05 8.59 1.36
C VAL A 37 -0.12 8.46 -0.16
N GLU A 38 -1.30 8.65 -0.73
CA GLU A 38 -1.54 8.72 -2.16
C GLU A 38 -2.08 10.11 -2.51
N ALA A 39 -1.69 10.66 -3.67
CA ALA A 39 -2.14 11.98 -4.11
C ALA A 39 -3.49 11.91 -4.84
N SER A 40 -3.81 10.75 -5.41
CA SER A 40 -5.05 10.45 -6.11
C SER A 40 -6.15 10.03 -5.12
N PRO A 41 -7.44 10.18 -5.49
CA PRO A 41 -8.55 9.74 -4.63
C PRO A 41 -8.64 8.22 -4.45
N SER A 42 -7.78 7.45 -5.14
CA SER A 42 -7.74 5.99 -5.07
C SER A 42 -6.32 5.46 -5.14
N ILE A 43 -6.11 4.36 -4.43
CA ILE A 43 -4.89 3.54 -4.49
C ILE A 43 -4.96 2.58 -5.69
N GLY A 44 -3.79 2.23 -6.24
CA GLY A 44 -3.64 1.32 -7.38
C GLY A 44 -2.64 1.81 -8.44
N GLY A 45 -2.42 3.13 -8.50
CA GLY A 45 -1.45 3.75 -9.42
C GLY A 45 -1.70 3.39 -10.89
N HIS A 46 -0.65 3.37 -11.70
CA HIS A 46 -0.76 3.03 -13.12
C HIS A 46 -1.21 1.59 -13.40
N MET A 47 -0.97 0.65 -12.47
CA MET A 47 -1.37 -0.74 -12.68
C MET A 47 -2.91 -0.89 -12.74
N ALA A 48 -3.64 -0.03 -12.02
CA ALA A 48 -5.10 0.01 -12.09
C ALA A 48 -5.62 0.51 -13.45
N GLN A 49 -4.78 1.16 -14.25
CA GLN A 49 -5.13 1.67 -15.59
C GLN A 49 -4.81 0.66 -16.71
N LEU A 50 -4.15 -0.46 -16.39
CA LEU A 50 -3.79 -1.49 -17.35
C LEU A 50 -4.88 -2.58 -17.40
N ASP A 51 -5.25 -3.02 -18.60
CA ASP A 51 -6.17 -4.15 -18.75
C ASP A 51 -5.50 -5.49 -18.44
N LYS A 52 -4.26 -5.68 -18.92
CA LYS A 52 -3.54 -6.95 -18.79
C LYS A 52 -2.07 -6.76 -18.47
N THR A 53 -1.51 -7.72 -17.76
CA THR A 53 -0.08 -7.75 -17.37
C THR A 53 0.68 -8.80 -18.16
N PHE A 54 1.76 -8.39 -18.83
CA PHE A 54 2.71 -9.34 -19.44
C PHE A 54 3.51 -10.04 -18.32
N PRO A 55 3.90 -11.33 -18.43
CA PRO A 55 3.81 -12.26 -19.56
C PRO A 55 2.57 -13.15 -19.61
N THR A 56 1.84 -13.27 -18.49
CA THR A 56 0.72 -14.20 -18.35
C THR A 56 -0.55 -13.69 -19.02
N ASN A 57 -0.62 -12.39 -19.29
CA ASN A 57 -1.78 -11.70 -19.86
C ASN A 57 -3.02 -11.78 -18.95
N ASP A 58 -2.77 -11.85 -17.63
CA ASP A 58 -3.80 -11.82 -16.61
C ASP A 58 -4.35 -10.39 -16.44
N CYS A 59 -5.63 -10.30 -16.06
CA CYS A 59 -6.28 -9.05 -15.72
C CYS A 59 -5.54 -8.35 -14.59
N SER A 60 -5.06 -7.12 -14.83
CA SER A 60 -4.25 -6.39 -13.85
C SER A 60 -5.01 -6.17 -12.55
N MET A 61 -6.31 -5.89 -12.65
CA MET A 61 -7.17 -5.72 -11.49
C MET A 61 -7.37 -7.01 -10.70
N CYS A 62 -7.33 -8.19 -11.32
CA CYS A 62 -7.43 -9.45 -10.58
C CYS A 62 -6.23 -9.67 -9.65
N ILE A 63 -5.05 -9.19 -10.02
CA ILE A 63 -3.82 -9.31 -9.21
C ILE A 63 -3.73 -8.16 -8.21
N LEU A 64 -4.16 -6.96 -8.60
CA LEU A 64 -4.03 -5.75 -7.78
C LEU A 64 -5.11 -5.67 -6.68
N SER A 65 -6.36 -5.99 -7.00
CA SER A 65 -7.50 -5.89 -6.06
C SER A 65 -7.27 -6.57 -4.71
N PRO A 66 -6.78 -7.83 -4.62
CA PRO A 66 -6.57 -8.47 -3.32
C PRO A 66 -5.59 -7.67 -2.45
N LYS A 67 -4.50 -7.17 -3.03
CA LYS A 67 -3.50 -6.37 -2.30
C LYS A 67 -4.05 -5.03 -1.82
N LEU A 68 -4.86 -4.37 -2.64
CA LEU A 68 -5.50 -3.10 -2.23
C LEU A 68 -6.50 -3.31 -1.08
N VAL A 69 -7.30 -4.37 -1.16
CA VAL A 69 -8.27 -4.72 -0.11
C VAL A 69 -7.56 -5.10 1.18
N GLU A 70 -6.48 -5.86 1.08
CA GLU A 70 -5.66 -6.24 2.23
C GLU A 70 -5.03 -5.02 2.89
N ALA A 71 -4.42 -4.13 2.10
CA ALA A 71 -3.83 -2.91 2.62
C ALA A 71 -4.85 -1.98 3.28
N SER A 72 -6.07 -1.90 2.72
CA SER A 72 -7.16 -1.11 3.28
C SER A 72 -7.75 -1.70 4.56
N ARG A 73 -7.68 -3.02 4.76
CA ARG A 73 -8.23 -3.70 5.93
C ARG A 73 -7.21 -3.94 7.05
N HIS A 74 -5.93 -3.76 6.77
CA HIS A 74 -4.88 -4.04 7.74
C HIS A 74 -4.87 -3.00 8.87
N SER A 75 -4.91 -3.46 10.13
CA SER A 75 -4.94 -2.60 11.32
C SER A 75 -3.72 -1.69 11.50
N ASN A 76 -2.60 -2.03 10.88
CA ASN A 76 -1.33 -1.32 11.01
C ASN A 76 -1.12 -0.31 9.86
N ILE A 77 -1.99 -0.31 8.85
CA ILE A 77 -1.90 0.59 7.70
C ILE A 77 -2.98 1.65 7.83
N THR A 78 -2.56 2.91 7.81
CA THR A 78 -3.46 4.06 7.70
C THR A 78 -3.28 4.68 6.34
N ILE A 79 -4.34 4.68 5.53
CA ILE A 79 -4.32 5.24 4.18
C ILE A 79 -4.80 6.69 4.21
N HIS A 80 -4.03 7.57 3.59
CA HIS A 80 -4.35 8.96 3.34
C HIS A 80 -4.44 9.15 1.82
N THR A 81 -5.60 9.54 1.33
CA THR A 81 -5.90 9.84 -0.09
C THR A 81 -6.45 11.24 -0.21
#